data_AF-A0A151ZIP9-F1
#
_entry.id   AF-A0A151ZIP9-F1
#
_cell.length_a   1.000
_cell.length_b   1.000
_cell.length_c   1.000
_cell.angle_alpha   90.00
_cell.angle_beta   90.00
_cell.angle_gamma   90.00
#
_symmetry.space_group_name_H-M   'P 1'
#
loop_
_entity.id
_entity.type
_entity.pdbx_description
1 polymer ?
#
loop_
_entity_poly.entity_id
_entity_poly.type
_entity_poly.pdbx_seq_one_letter_code
_entity_poly.pdbx_strand_id
1 'polypeptide(L)'
;MRINNENEIDSINEINGIPIEEIEDRSKKIDDNTEYKDTYRYRSFDGFLGDNEKFKERLHKDWQLIKEWNKFYNKSLSHQELSGYLSDVIRQCENERLQKSLGPMTPIRLNYQIPETLVTYTMDKGEKLREVQLEINKNIYNGFQYSLFYNTAISENDIWNQKWSWDYKIKNLQNQIEITVSGSHDKGILIYIKELGFYEGDESNTYRIDPMIAISLLNGVTDQFTTTSFKLQKDKQIYKLNSQILLLQQQIKPENKKDHNDYLQFEIQNLLNNINKIQEEVS
;
A
#
# COMPACT_ATOMS: atom_id res chain seq x y z
N MET A 1 -11.63 -5.74 -16.62
CA MET A 1 -12.09 -6.86 -15.79
C MET A 1 -12.37 -6.35 -14.40
N ARG A 2 -13.45 -6.78 -13.76
CA ARG A 2 -13.79 -6.44 -12.37
C ARG A 2 -14.14 -7.72 -11.60
N ILE A 3 -13.62 -7.84 -10.38
CA ILE A 3 -13.93 -8.92 -9.42
C ILE A 3 -14.99 -8.41 -8.44
N ASN A 4 -16.14 -9.07 -8.40
CA ASN A 4 -17.25 -8.70 -7.51
C ASN A 4 -17.39 -9.65 -6.31
N ASN A 5 -16.81 -10.85 -6.39
CA ASN A 5 -16.77 -11.80 -5.27
C ASN A 5 -15.49 -12.65 -5.29
N GLU A 6 -15.15 -13.22 -4.13
CA GLU A 6 -13.95 -14.04 -3.91
C GLU A 6 -13.86 -15.25 -4.88
N ASN A 7 -14.98 -15.84 -5.27
CA ASN A 7 -14.99 -17.02 -6.14
C ASN A 7 -14.57 -16.72 -7.58
N GLU A 8 -14.59 -15.45 -8.00
CA GLU A 8 -14.15 -15.04 -9.34
C GLU A 8 -12.61 -15.04 -9.46
N ILE A 9 -11.86 -15.02 -8.35
CA ILE A 9 -10.39 -14.92 -8.33
C ILE A 9 -9.71 -16.11 -9.04
N ASP A 10 -10.22 -17.33 -8.86
CA ASP A 10 -9.64 -18.52 -9.48
C ASP A 10 -9.82 -18.54 -11.00
N SER A 11 -10.86 -17.88 -11.51
CA SER A 11 -11.18 -17.82 -12.95
C SER A 11 -10.31 -16.83 -13.74
N ILE A 12 -9.50 -16.02 -13.06
CA ILE A 12 -8.68 -14.98 -13.68
C ILE A 12 -7.45 -15.60 -14.32
N ASN A 13 -7.32 -15.48 -15.63
CA ASN A 13 -6.14 -15.97 -16.35
C ASN A 13 -5.31 -14.81 -16.93
N GLU A 14 -5.90 -13.64 -17.08
CA GLU A 14 -5.24 -12.44 -17.57
C GLU A 14 -5.90 -11.17 -17.04
N ILE A 15 -5.14 -10.08 -16.99
CA ILE A 15 -5.64 -8.72 -16.73
C ILE A 15 -5.06 -7.82 -17.81
N ASN A 16 -5.93 -7.05 -18.47
CA ASN A 16 -5.53 -6.17 -19.58
C ASN A 16 -4.76 -6.92 -20.69
N GLY A 17 -5.18 -8.17 -21.00
CA GLY A 17 -4.52 -9.03 -21.98
C GLY A 17 -3.12 -9.53 -21.58
N ILE A 18 -2.74 -9.38 -20.31
CA ILE A 18 -1.47 -9.89 -19.76
C ILE A 18 -1.77 -11.12 -18.90
N PRO A 19 -1.17 -12.29 -19.18
CA PRO A 19 -1.33 -13.49 -18.36
C PRO A 19 -0.93 -13.27 -16.90
N ILE A 20 -1.59 -13.97 -15.96
CA ILE A 20 -1.26 -13.87 -14.53
C ILE A 20 0.20 -14.24 -14.25
N GLU A 21 0.76 -15.22 -14.95
CA GLU A 21 2.16 -15.62 -14.77
C GLU A 21 3.13 -14.48 -15.11
N GLU A 22 2.80 -13.69 -16.14
CA GLU A 22 3.60 -12.52 -16.53
C GLU A 22 3.40 -11.37 -15.54
N ILE A 23 2.19 -11.16 -15.01
CA ILE A 23 1.94 -10.19 -13.93
C ILE A 23 2.75 -10.55 -12.69
N GLU A 24 2.79 -11.83 -12.31
CA GLU A 24 3.58 -12.31 -11.19
C GLU A 24 5.08 -12.07 -11.42
N ASP A 25 5.59 -12.30 -12.63
CA ASP A 25 6.98 -12.01 -12.94
C ASP A 25 7.31 -10.51 -12.85
N ARG A 26 6.45 -9.67 -13.43
CA ARG A 26 6.56 -8.20 -13.34
C ARG A 26 6.46 -7.69 -11.91
N SER A 27 5.68 -8.36 -11.06
CA SER A 27 5.45 -7.95 -9.68
C SER A 27 6.67 -8.11 -8.78
N LYS A 28 7.64 -8.95 -9.15
CA LYS A 28 8.85 -9.18 -8.35
C LYS A 28 9.78 -7.98 -8.42
N LYS A 29 10.49 -7.75 -7.31
CA LYS A 29 11.55 -6.76 -7.20
C LYS A 29 12.58 -6.92 -8.33
N ILE A 30 12.99 -5.79 -8.90
CA ILE A 30 14.16 -5.73 -9.79
C ILE A 30 15.37 -5.33 -8.96
N ASP A 31 16.46 -6.09 -9.09
CA ASP A 31 17.76 -5.71 -8.53
C ASP A 31 18.66 -5.00 -9.57
N ASP A 32 18.46 -5.22 -10.87
CA ASP A 32 19.12 -4.48 -11.96
C ASP A 32 18.18 -4.23 -13.16
N ASN A 33 18.08 -2.96 -13.57
CA ASN A 33 17.27 -2.51 -14.71
C ASN A 33 17.88 -2.88 -16.07
N THR A 34 19.15 -3.31 -16.13
CA THR A 34 19.82 -3.63 -17.40
C THR A 34 19.40 -4.97 -18.00
N GLU A 35 18.95 -5.91 -17.18
CA GLU A 35 18.50 -7.24 -17.63
C GLU A 35 17.08 -7.22 -18.22
N TYR A 36 16.26 -6.22 -17.84
CA TYR A 36 14.84 -6.13 -18.17
C TYR A 36 14.48 -4.83 -18.93
N LYS A 37 15.30 -4.44 -19.90
CA LYS A 37 15.18 -3.13 -20.59
C LYS A 37 13.82 -2.87 -21.23
N ASP A 38 13.08 -3.90 -21.63
CA ASP A 38 11.79 -3.73 -22.29
C ASP A 38 10.60 -3.71 -21.31
N THR A 39 10.82 -4.17 -20.07
CA THR A 39 9.74 -4.31 -19.07
C THR A 39 9.97 -3.54 -17.78
N TYR A 40 11.16 -2.94 -17.56
CA TYR A 40 11.50 -2.25 -16.30
C TYR A 40 10.51 -1.13 -15.93
N ARG A 41 9.84 -0.53 -16.92
CA ARG A 41 8.86 0.54 -16.70
C ARG A 41 7.62 0.07 -15.93
N TYR A 42 7.30 -1.23 -15.99
CA TYR A 42 6.09 -1.84 -15.44
C TYR A 42 6.35 -2.63 -14.16
N ARG A 43 7.54 -2.46 -13.56
CA ARG A 43 8.00 -3.19 -12.38
C ARG A 43 8.33 -2.20 -11.26
N SER A 44 8.33 -2.68 -10.02
CA SER A 44 8.61 -1.87 -8.82
C SER A 44 9.95 -2.27 -8.18
N PHE A 45 10.65 -1.29 -7.59
CA PHE A 45 11.88 -1.54 -6.82
C PHE A 45 11.62 -2.25 -5.50
N ASP A 46 10.40 -2.21 -4.97
CA ASP A 46 10.02 -2.94 -3.75
C ASP A 46 9.14 -4.16 -4.03
N GLY A 47 8.66 -4.30 -5.27
CA GLY A 47 7.76 -5.36 -5.71
C GLY A 47 6.28 -5.10 -5.37
N PHE A 48 5.39 -5.55 -6.25
CA PHE A 48 3.93 -5.54 -6.05
C PHE A 48 3.43 -6.80 -5.33
N LEU A 49 4.24 -7.84 -5.23
CA LEU A 49 4.00 -9.06 -4.46
C LEU A 49 5.26 -9.38 -3.63
N GLY A 50 5.09 -10.15 -2.55
CA GLY A 50 6.22 -10.71 -1.82
C GLY A 50 7.00 -11.73 -2.68
N ASP A 51 8.28 -11.97 -2.34
CA ASP A 51 9.21 -12.76 -3.18
C ASP A 51 8.70 -14.15 -3.60
N ASN A 52 7.88 -14.77 -2.74
CA ASN A 52 7.31 -16.11 -2.97
C ASN A 52 5.78 -16.11 -3.05
N GLU A 53 5.17 -14.93 -3.15
CA GLU A 53 3.71 -14.79 -3.13
C GLU A 53 3.11 -14.88 -4.53
N LYS A 54 1.97 -15.57 -4.64
CA LYS A 54 1.19 -15.64 -5.87
C LYS A 54 0.11 -14.57 -5.91
N PHE A 55 -0.19 -14.09 -7.11
CA PHE A 55 -1.13 -12.98 -7.30
C PHE A 55 -2.54 -13.34 -6.79
N LYS A 56 -3.02 -14.54 -7.14
CA LYS A 56 -4.32 -15.05 -6.67
C LYS A 56 -4.36 -15.31 -5.16
N GLU A 57 -3.26 -15.82 -4.59
CA GLU A 57 -3.16 -16.03 -3.14
C GLU A 57 -3.28 -14.70 -2.37
N ARG A 58 -2.59 -13.65 -2.85
CA ARG A 58 -2.71 -12.31 -2.29
C ARG A 58 -4.13 -11.76 -2.38
N LEU A 59 -4.79 -11.92 -3.54
CA LEU A 59 -6.20 -11.54 -3.69
C LEU A 59 -7.08 -12.26 -2.66
N HIS A 60 -6.98 -13.59 -2.55
CA HIS A 60 -7.77 -14.34 -1.56
C HIS A 60 -7.55 -13.83 -0.13
N LYS A 61 -6.30 -13.55 0.23
CA LYS A 61 -5.97 -13.01 1.56
C LYS A 61 -6.63 -11.66 1.81
N ASP A 62 -6.52 -10.72 0.86
CA ASP A 62 -7.12 -9.39 0.99
C ASP A 62 -8.66 -9.46 1.09
N TRP A 63 -9.28 -10.34 0.31
CA TRP A 63 -10.72 -10.61 0.35
C TRP A 63 -11.18 -11.23 1.69
N GLN A 64 -10.40 -12.15 2.24
CA GLN A 64 -10.68 -12.76 3.53
C GLN A 64 -10.66 -11.74 4.67
N LEU A 65 -9.71 -10.79 4.66
CA LEU A 65 -9.64 -9.75 5.70
C LEU A 65 -10.93 -8.91 5.77
N ILE A 66 -11.45 -8.45 4.63
CA ILE A 66 -12.71 -7.70 4.58
C ILE A 66 -13.91 -8.56 5.01
N LYS A 67 -13.93 -9.83 4.59
CA LYS A 67 -14.99 -10.79 4.96
C LYS A 67 -15.04 -11.05 6.47
N GLU A 68 -13.89 -11.24 7.10
CA GLU A 68 -13.77 -11.44 8.54
C GLU A 68 -14.20 -10.18 9.32
N TRP A 69 -13.76 -9.01 8.87
CA TRP A 69 -14.17 -7.74 9.45
C TRP A 69 -15.70 -7.54 9.37
N ASN A 70 -16.29 -7.80 8.19
CA ASN A 70 -17.73 -7.72 7.99
C ASN A 70 -18.50 -8.67 8.90
N LYS A 71 -18.02 -9.91 9.05
CA LYS A 71 -18.62 -10.90 9.94
C LYS A 71 -18.57 -10.44 11.40
N PHE A 72 -17.45 -9.87 11.84
CA PHE A 72 -17.27 -9.40 13.21
C PHE A 72 -18.18 -8.22 13.55
N TYR A 73 -18.26 -7.22 12.67
CA TYR A 73 -19.06 -6.01 12.89
C TYR A 73 -20.51 -6.09 12.38
N ASN A 74 -20.90 -7.23 11.79
CA ASN A 74 -22.18 -7.41 11.10
C ASN A 74 -22.43 -6.30 10.05
N LYS A 75 -21.46 -6.13 9.15
CA LYS A 75 -21.42 -5.13 8.08
C LYS A 75 -21.34 -5.80 6.70
N SER A 76 -21.41 -4.98 5.64
CA SER A 76 -21.35 -5.41 4.24
C SER A 76 -20.41 -4.54 3.40
N LEU A 77 -19.29 -4.12 4.00
CA LEU A 77 -18.26 -3.33 3.31
C LEU A 77 -17.63 -4.12 2.17
N SER A 78 -17.57 -3.53 0.98
CA SER A 78 -16.83 -4.11 -0.15
C SER A 78 -15.49 -3.41 -0.40
N HIS A 79 -14.61 -4.05 -1.18
CA HIS A 79 -13.36 -3.41 -1.65
C HIS A 79 -13.63 -2.17 -2.50
N GLN A 80 -14.70 -2.19 -3.31
CA GLN A 80 -15.14 -1.06 -4.12
C GLN A 80 -15.56 0.12 -3.24
N GLU A 81 -16.29 -0.14 -2.17
CA GLU A 81 -16.69 0.90 -1.21
C GLU A 81 -15.47 1.47 -0.49
N LEU A 82 -14.56 0.62 0.00
CA LEU A 82 -13.34 1.07 0.68
C LEU A 82 -12.46 1.93 -0.25
N SER A 83 -12.25 1.51 -1.50
CA SER A 83 -11.56 2.32 -2.51
C SER A 83 -12.31 3.63 -2.79
N GLY A 84 -13.64 3.58 -2.89
CA GLY A 84 -14.49 4.76 -3.06
C GLY A 84 -14.29 5.78 -1.95
N TYR A 85 -14.24 5.34 -0.69
CA TYR A 85 -14.01 6.22 0.46
C TYR A 85 -12.61 6.85 0.44
N LEU A 86 -11.56 6.10 0.10
CA LEU A 86 -10.21 6.65 -0.06
C LEU A 86 -10.13 7.66 -1.23
N SER A 87 -10.78 7.34 -2.35
CA SER A 87 -10.91 8.24 -3.50
C SER A 87 -11.62 9.53 -3.10
N ASP A 88 -12.68 9.45 -2.31
CA ASP A 88 -13.45 10.59 -1.84
C ASP A 88 -12.62 11.49 -0.91
N VAL A 89 -11.78 10.93 -0.05
CA VAL A 89 -10.81 11.67 0.78
C VAL A 89 -9.83 12.45 -0.10
N ILE A 90 -9.23 11.80 -1.11
CA ILE A 90 -8.28 12.45 -2.04
C ILE A 90 -9.00 13.55 -2.84
N ARG A 91 -10.21 13.29 -3.32
CA ARG A 91 -11.00 14.26 -4.08
C ARG A 91 -11.35 15.49 -3.24
N GLN A 92 -11.78 15.30 -1.99
CA GLN A 92 -12.03 16.41 -1.06
C GLN A 92 -10.75 17.23 -0.80
N CYS A 93 -9.61 16.55 -0.64
CA CYS A 93 -8.31 17.21 -0.48
C CYS A 93 -7.95 18.12 -1.67
N GLU A 94 -8.12 17.63 -2.90
CA GLU A 94 -7.84 18.44 -4.10
C GLU A 94 -8.84 19.58 -4.30
N ASN A 95 -10.11 19.35 -4.00
CA ASN A 95 -11.13 20.41 -4.02
C ASN A 95 -10.79 21.53 -3.05
N GLU A 96 -10.35 21.19 -1.84
CA GLU A 96 -9.93 22.15 -0.81
C GLU A 96 -8.72 22.96 -1.27
N ARG A 97 -7.71 22.31 -1.89
CA ARG A 97 -6.55 23.01 -2.47
C ARG A 97 -6.98 24.00 -3.54
N LEU A 98 -7.86 23.59 -4.44
CA LEU A 98 -8.35 24.43 -5.53
C LEU A 98 -9.14 25.63 -5.00
N GLN A 99 -10.10 25.39 -4.09
CA GLN A 99 -10.94 26.44 -3.51
C GLN A 99 -10.12 27.50 -2.75
N LYS A 100 -9.08 27.07 -2.03
CA LYS A 100 -8.19 27.96 -1.26
C LYS A 100 -7.00 28.48 -2.07
N SER A 101 -6.89 28.15 -3.35
CA SER A 101 -5.73 28.50 -4.21
C SER A 101 -4.39 28.12 -3.57
N LEU A 102 -4.32 26.95 -2.94
CA LEU A 102 -3.12 26.45 -2.28
C LEU A 102 -2.16 25.78 -3.28
N GLY A 103 -0.89 25.73 -2.90
CA GLY A 103 0.12 24.99 -3.68
C GLY A 103 -0.20 23.50 -3.76
N PRO A 104 0.29 22.80 -4.79
CA PRO A 104 -0.07 21.40 -5.04
C PRO A 104 0.38 20.43 -3.95
N MET A 105 1.43 20.78 -3.20
CA MET A 105 1.98 19.98 -2.09
C MET A 105 1.63 20.57 -0.71
N THR A 106 0.78 21.61 -0.65
CA THR A 106 0.35 22.17 0.64
C THR A 106 -0.44 21.12 1.43
N PRO A 107 -0.06 20.86 2.70
CA PRO A 107 -0.82 19.97 3.59
C PRO A 107 -2.27 20.42 3.73
N ILE A 108 -3.21 19.47 3.71
CA ILE A 108 -4.63 19.74 3.90
C ILE A 108 -5.14 18.99 5.12
N ARG A 109 -5.93 19.68 5.94
CA ARG A 109 -6.70 19.05 7.01
C ARG A 109 -8.17 18.96 6.62
N LEU A 110 -8.74 17.77 6.71
CA LEU A 110 -10.15 17.50 6.41
C LEU A 110 -10.87 17.01 7.66
N ASN A 111 -12.08 17.52 7.89
CA ASN A 111 -13.04 16.90 8.79
C ASN A 111 -13.83 15.88 7.96
N TYR A 112 -13.44 14.62 8.05
CA TYR A 112 -14.00 13.54 7.23
C TYR A 112 -15.20 12.91 7.95
N GLN A 113 -16.37 12.94 7.31
CA GLN A 113 -17.57 12.25 7.79
C GLN A 113 -17.43 10.75 7.53
N ILE A 114 -17.51 9.94 8.58
CA ILE A 114 -17.38 8.49 8.49
C ILE A 114 -18.64 7.91 7.83
N PRO A 115 -18.52 7.17 6.72
CA PRO A 115 -19.65 6.46 6.10
C PRO A 115 -20.28 5.46 7.07
N GLU A 116 -21.61 5.30 7.06
CA GLU A 116 -22.32 4.42 8.00
C GLU A 116 -21.88 2.93 7.92
N THR A 117 -21.38 2.50 6.76
CA THR A 117 -20.75 1.19 6.55
C THR A 117 -19.50 1.00 7.41
N LEU A 118 -18.75 2.07 7.67
CA LEU A 118 -17.52 2.09 8.48
C LEU A 118 -17.73 2.51 9.93
N VAL A 119 -18.90 3.06 10.28
CA VAL A 119 -19.21 3.43 11.67
C VAL A 119 -19.23 2.17 12.53
N THR A 120 -18.24 2.08 13.43
CA THR A 120 -18.09 1.05 14.46
C THR A 120 -18.19 1.67 15.86
N TYR A 121 -18.21 0.83 16.89
CA TYR A 121 -18.21 1.26 18.28
C TYR A 121 -16.78 1.34 18.79
N THR A 122 -16.47 2.38 19.56
CA THR A 122 -15.24 2.40 20.36
C THR A 122 -15.34 1.37 21.48
N MET A 123 -14.29 0.55 21.64
CA MET A 123 -14.25 -0.51 22.66
C MET A 123 -14.45 0.03 24.08
N ASP A 124 -13.99 1.26 24.33
CA ASP A 124 -13.91 1.81 25.69
C ASP A 124 -15.17 2.57 26.13
N LYS A 125 -15.96 3.08 25.19
CA LYS A 125 -17.08 3.99 25.51
C LYS A 125 -18.42 3.59 24.88
N GLY A 126 -18.43 2.62 23.96
CA GLY A 126 -19.64 2.31 23.19
C GLY A 126 -20.14 3.49 22.35
N GLU A 127 -19.34 4.53 22.19
CA GLU A 127 -19.65 5.71 21.39
C GLU A 127 -19.34 5.42 19.92
N LYS A 128 -20.26 5.84 19.05
CA LYS A 128 -20.07 5.81 17.60
C LYS A 128 -19.33 7.08 17.18
N LEU A 129 -18.12 6.92 16.67
CA LEU A 129 -17.46 8.00 15.95
C LEU A 129 -18.19 8.21 14.62
N ARG A 130 -18.46 9.49 14.29
CA ARG A 130 -19.08 9.88 13.01
C ARG A 130 -18.22 10.83 12.20
N GLU A 131 -17.17 11.36 12.77
CA GLU A 131 -16.23 12.27 12.13
C GLU A 131 -14.81 11.98 12.64
N VAL A 132 -13.82 12.10 11.77
CA VAL A 132 -12.39 12.09 12.10
C VAL A 132 -11.69 13.26 11.42
N GLN A 133 -10.57 13.69 11.99
CA GLN A 133 -9.68 14.66 11.35
C GLN A 133 -8.55 13.94 10.62
N LEU A 134 -8.41 14.22 9.32
CA LEU A 134 -7.36 13.69 8.47
C LEU A 134 -6.39 14.81 8.08
N GLU A 135 -5.08 14.54 8.15
CA GLU A 135 -4.03 15.38 7.57
C GLU A 135 -3.47 14.69 6.32
N ILE A 136 -3.45 15.40 5.20
CA ILE A 136 -3.15 14.83 3.87
C ILE A 136 -2.05 15.64 3.21
N ASN A 137 -0.95 14.96 2.91
CA ASN A 137 0.20 15.52 2.21
C ASN A 137 0.32 14.90 0.83
N LYS A 138 0.41 15.72 -0.22
CA LYS A 138 0.68 15.24 -1.58
C LYS A 138 2.15 15.38 -1.87
N ASN A 139 2.77 14.30 -2.35
CA ASN A 139 4.13 14.28 -2.85
C ASN A 139 4.11 14.17 -4.37
N ILE A 140 4.93 14.94 -5.06
CA ILE A 140 5.08 14.90 -6.52
C ILE A 140 6.52 14.52 -6.84
N TYR A 141 6.69 13.55 -7.73
CA TYR A 141 7.97 12.98 -8.10
C TYR A 141 8.36 13.32 -9.54
N ASN A 142 9.66 13.38 -9.79
CA ASN A 142 10.21 13.50 -11.13
C ASN A 142 10.30 12.09 -11.76
N GLY A 143 9.28 11.71 -12.52
CA GLY A 143 9.19 10.39 -13.16
C GLY A 143 7.77 9.86 -13.13
N PHE A 144 7.51 8.75 -13.83
CA PHE A 144 6.22 8.10 -13.81
C PHE A 144 6.35 6.68 -13.30
N GLN A 145 5.46 6.30 -12.39
CA GLN A 145 5.12 4.91 -12.13
C GLN A 145 4.08 4.48 -13.15
N TYR A 146 4.28 3.30 -13.73
CA TYR A 146 3.32 2.67 -14.62
C TYR A 146 2.55 1.61 -13.87
N SER A 147 1.36 1.30 -14.36
CA SER A 147 0.62 0.18 -13.82
C SER A 147 1.36 -1.15 -14.00
N LEU A 148 1.24 -2.04 -13.01
CA LEU A 148 1.65 -3.45 -13.11
C LEU A 148 0.95 -4.13 -14.30
N PHE A 149 -0.28 -3.69 -14.60
CA PHE A 149 -1.13 -4.22 -15.66
C PHE A 149 -1.00 -3.45 -16.98
N TYR A 150 0.01 -2.60 -17.13
CA TYR A 150 0.20 -1.80 -18.34
C TYR A 150 0.54 -2.71 -19.53
N ASN A 151 -0.24 -2.60 -20.61
CA ASN A 151 -0.08 -3.36 -21.84
C ASN A 151 0.12 -2.42 -23.04
N THR A 152 1.31 -2.45 -23.65
CA THR A 152 1.65 -1.60 -24.80
C THR A 152 0.82 -1.87 -26.05
N ALA A 153 0.16 -3.03 -26.15
CA ALA A 153 -0.75 -3.35 -27.25
C ALA A 153 -2.13 -2.70 -27.11
N ILE A 154 -2.44 -2.12 -25.95
CA ILE A 154 -3.74 -1.53 -25.61
C ILE A 154 -3.62 0.01 -25.54
N SER A 155 -4.74 0.71 -25.74
CA SER A 155 -4.79 2.17 -25.69
C SER A 155 -4.25 2.74 -24.39
N GLU A 156 -3.49 3.85 -24.45
CA GLU A 156 -3.05 4.60 -23.27
C GLU A 156 -4.21 5.15 -22.42
N ASN A 157 -5.42 5.26 -23.00
CA ASN A 157 -6.61 5.70 -22.28
C ASN A 157 -7.29 4.59 -21.49
N ASP A 158 -6.81 3.34 -21.59
CA ASP A 158 -7.32 2.23 -20.78
C ASP A 158 -7.01 2.45 -19.29
N ILE A 159 -7.92 2.03 -18.42
CA ILE A 159 -7.78 2.16 -16.96
C ILE A 159 -6.53 1.46 -16.43
N TRP A 160 -6.05 0.43 -17.12
CA TRP A 160 -4.84 -0.33 -16.77
C TRP A 160 -3.57 0.24 -17.41
N ASN A 161 -3.69 1.14 -18.37
CA ASN A 161 -2.54 1.79 -19.02
C ASN A 161 -2.22 3.17 -18.43
N GLN A 162 -2.57 3.35 -17.16
CA GLN A 162 -2.33 4.60 -16.49
C GLN A 162 -0.88 4.73 -16.01
N LYS A 163 -0.48 6.00 -15.87
CA LYS A 163 0.76 6.42 -15.25
C LYS A 163 0.48 7.55 -14.25
N TRP A 164 1.22 7.57 -13.16
CA TRP A 164 1.13 8.60 -12.14
C TRP A 164 2.52 8.96 -11.63
N SER A 165 2.63 10.12 -10.99
CA SER A 165 3.90 10.66 -10.49
C SER A 165 3.72 11.31 -9.12
N TRP A 166 2.72 10.87 -8.37
CA TRP A 166 2.38 11.45 -7.08
C TRP A 166 1.74 10.44 -6.16
N ASP A 167 1.93 10.68 -4.86
CA ASP A 167 1.35 9.90 -3.79
C ASP A 167 0.68 10.83 -2.76
N TYR A 168 -0.32 10.30 -2.06
CA TYR A 168 -0.99 10.95 -0.95
C TYR A 168 -0.67 10.23 0.35
N LYS A 169 -0.01 10.93 1.25
CA LYS A 169 0.24 10.48 2.61
C LYS A 169 -0.91 10.97 3.49
N ILE A 170 -1.76 10.05 3.94
CA ILE A 170 -2.99 10.33 4.67
C ILE A 170 -2.82 9.86 6.10
N LYS A 171 -2.94 10.77 7.05
CA LYS A 171 -2.81 10.50 8.48
C LYS A 171 -4.11 10.83 9.20
N ASN A 172 -4.65 9.88 9.97
CA ASN A 172 -5.73 10.15 10.89
C ASN A 172 -5.17 10.71 12.20
N LEU A 173 -5.58 11.93 12.55
CA LEU A 173 -5.05 12.65 13.71
C LEU A 173 -5.57 12.11 15.06
N GLN A 174 -6.64 11.32 15.06
CA GLN A 174 -7.19 10.73 16.27
C GLN A 174 -6.42 9.49 16.71
N ASN A 175 -6.15 8.55 15.79
CA ASN A 175 -5.46 7.30 16.10
C ASN A 175 -4.01 7.24 15.58
N GLN A 176 -3.53 8.34 14.97
CA GLN A 176 -2.17 8.49 14.41
C GLN A 176 -1.82 7.49 13.29
N ILE A 177 -2.79 6.71 12.80
CA ILE A 177 -2.60 5.80 11.68
C ILE A 177 -2.31 6.60 10.42
N GLU A 178 -1.41 6.08 9.61
CA GLU A 178 -0.96 6.71 8.39
C GLU A 178 -0.84 5.67 7.27
N ILE A 179 -1.30 6.03 6.07
CA ILE A 179 -1.11 5.25 4.85
C ILE A 179 -0.57 6.14 3.73
N THR A 180 0.03 5.50 2.73
CA THR A 180 0.40 6.15 1.47
C THR A 180 -0.47 5.58 0.35
N VAL A 181 -1.11 6.46 -0.42
CA VAL A 181 -1.92 6.11 -1.58
C VAL A 181 -1.26 6.61 -2.85
N SER A 182 -0.75 5.69 -3.67
CA SER A 182 -0.07 6.04 -4.93
C SER A 182 -1.04 6.25 -6.09
N GLY A 183 -0.96 7.41 -6.74
CA GLY A 183 -1.91 7.86 -7.77
C GLY A 183 -2.95 8.85 -7.25
N SER A 184 -3.98 9.15 -8.06
CA SER A 184 -5.07 10.10 -7.75
C SER A 184 -6.37 9.37 -7.36
N HIS A 185 -7.43 10.12 -7.08
CA HIS A 185 -8.76 9.53 -6.82
C HIS A 185 -9.29 8.65 -7.97
N ASP A 186 -8.78 8.86 -9.19
CA ASP A 186 -9.17 8.16 -10.42
C ASP A 186 -7.99 7.41 -11.08
N LYS A 187 -6.83 7.30 -10.41
CA LYS A 187 -5.63 6.64 -10.94
C LYS A 187 -4.81 5.90 -9.89
N GLY A 188 -4.02 4.92 -10.34
CA GLY A 188 -3.08 4.19 -9.48
C GLY A 188 -3.75 3.15 -8.60
N ILE A 189 -3.28 2.97 -7.37
CA ILE A 189 -3.62 1.82 -6.51
C ILE A 189 -5.11 1.71 -6.21
N LEU A 190 -5.83 2.83 -6.14
CA LEU A 190 -7.27 2.81 -5.89
C LEU A 190 -8.06 2.09 -7.00
N ILE A 191 -7.56 2.09 -8.24
CA ILE A 191 -8.15 1.28 -9.32
C ILE A 191 -7.98 -0.20 -9.05
N TYR A 192 -6.82 -0.62 -8.54
CA TYR A 192 -6.55 -2.04 -8.31
C TYR A 192 -7.45 -2.57 -7.19
N ILE A 193 -7.60 -1.78 -6.12
CA ILE A 193 -8.52 -2.10 -5.02
C ILE A 193 -9.96 -2.14 -5.54
N LYS A 194 -10.37 -1.15 -6.33
CA LYS A 194 -11.73 -1.05 -6.86
C LYS A 194 -12.07 -2.20 -7.81
N GLU A 195 -11.18 -2.52 -8.74
CA GLU A 195 -11.48 -3.47 -9.81
C GLU A 195 -11.13 -4.91 -9.40
N LEU A 196 -10.18 -5.13 -8.49
CA LEU A 196 -9.69 -6.47 -8.14
C LEU A 196 -9.75 -6.78 -6.63
N GLY A 197 -9.83 -5.78 -5.76
CA GLY A 197 -9.58 -5.98 -4.32
C GLY A 197 -8.10 -6.27 -4.03
N PHE A 198 -7.19 -5.76 -4.87
CA PHE A 198 -5.73 -5.92 -4.73
C PHE A 198 -5.10 -4.68 -4.08
N TYR A 199 -4.41 -4.85 -2.95
CA TYR A 199 -3.91 -3.72 -2.14
C TYR A 199 -2.40 -3.44 -2.27
N GLU A 200 -1.75 -4.03 -3.27
CA GLU A 200 -0.32 -3.91 -3.61
C GLU A 200 0.66 -4.25 -2.47
N GLY A 201 1.63 -5.11 -2.76
CA GLY A 201 2.71 -5.46 -1.84
C GLY A 201 2.31 -6.46 -0.77
N ASP A 202 3.35 -7.07 -0.19
CA ASP A 202 3.21 -7.92 0.99
C ASP A 202 3.26 -7.09 2.28
N GLU A 203 3.20 -7.76 3.43
CA GLU A 203 3.25 -7.10 4.73
C GLU A 203 4.58 -6.40 5.03
N SER A 204 5.64 -6.69 4.28
CA SER A 204 6.92 -5.98 4.40
C SER A 204 6.97 -4.69 3.58
N ASN A 205 6.05 -4.51 2.63
CA ASN A 205 6.03 -3.36 1.73
C ASN A 205 5.42 -2.14 2.44
N THR A 206 6.17 -1.04 2.51
CA THR A 206 5.75 0.22 3.14
C THR A 206 4.66 0.97 2.37
N TYR A 207 4.46 0.64 1.10
CA TYR A 207 3.42 1.20 0.23
C TYR A 207 2.14 0.36 0.22
N ARG A 208 2.12 -0.80 0.90
CA ARG A 208 0.92 -1.62 1.03
C ARG A 208 -0.18 -0.85 1.76
N ILE A 209 -1.36 -0.78 1.15
CA ILE A 209 -2.56 -0.25 1.80
C ILE A 209 -3.28 -1.43 2.46
N ASP A 210 -2.85 -1.87 3.63
CA ASP A 210 -3.53 -3.00 4.26
C ASP A 210 -5.03 -2.67 4.51
N PRO A 211 -5.98 -3.57 4.14
CA PRO A 211 -7.40 -3.28 4.26
C PRO A 211 -7.83 -2.91 5.68
N MET A 212 -7.24 -3.55 6.71
CA MET A 212 -7.60 -3.30 8.11
C MET A 212 -7.06 -1.95 8.57
N ILE A 213 -5.84 -1.60 8.15
CA ILE A 213 -5.24 -0.30 8.43
C ILE A 213 -6.03 0.81 7.73
N ALA A 214 -6.45 0.61 6.48
CA ALA A 214 -7.25 1.58 5.74
C ALA A 214 -8.63 1.81 6.37
N ILE A 215 -9.31 0.76 6.84
CA ILE A 215 -10.58 0.89 7.58
C ILE A 215 -10.36 1.70 8.86
N SER A 216 -9.31 1.36 9.62
CA SER A 216 -8.99 2.02 10.88
C SER A 216 -8.62 3.50 10.70
N LEU A 217 -7.87 3.81 9.64
CA LEU A 217 -7.59 5.17 9.22
C LEU A 217 -8.89 5.96 8.96
N LEU A 218 -9.87 5.36 8.28
CA LEU A 218 -11.09 6.06 7.89
C LEU A 218 -12.11 6.19 9.03
N ASN A 219 -12.14 5.24 9.98
CA ASN A 219 -13.11 5.24 11.09
C ASN A 219 -12.54 5.78 12.42
N GLY A 220 -11.22 5.93 12.54
CA GLY A 220 -10.55 6.43 13.75
C GLY A 220 -10.50 5.43 14.91
N VAL A 221 -10.81 4.15 14.68
CA VAL A 221 -10.84 3.09 15.70
C VAL A 221 -9.73 2.09 15.45
N THR A 222 -8.80 1.96 16.39
CA THR A 222 -7.78 0.90 16.39
C THR A 222 -8.32 -0.31 17.15
N ASP A 223 -8.70 -1.35 16.41
CA ASP A 223 -9.23 -2.60 16.97
C ASP A 223 -8.20 -3.74 16.94
N GLN A 224 -8.63 -4.95 17.28
CA GLN A 224 -7.78 -6.14 17.25
C GLN A 224 -7.29 -6.49 15.84
N PHE A 225 -8.12 -6.30 14.80
CA PHE A 225 -7.73 -6.58 13.41
C PHE A 225 -6.63 -5.62 12.97
N THR A 226 -6.79 -4.35 13.31
CA THR A 226 -5.83 -3.30 13.03
C THR A 226 -4.51 -3.56 13.76
N THR A 227 -4.58 -3.85 15.07
CA THR A 227 -3.40 -4.16 15.89
C THR A 227 -2.64 -5.37 15.36
N THR A 228 -3.35 -6.45 15.01
CA THR A 228 -2.75 -7.64 14.41
C THR A 228 -2.10 -7.34 13.07
N SER A 229 -2.74 -6.55 12.23
CA SER A 229 -2.21 -6.18 10.91
C SER A 229 -0.96 -5.31 11.03
N PHE A 230 -0.96 -4.30 11.91
CA PHE A 230 0.22 -3.49 12.20
C PHE A 230 1.38 -4.35 12.71
N LYS A 231 1.12 -5.17 13.72
CA LYS A 231 2.15 -6.04 14.29
C LYS A 231 2.76 -6.95 13.22
N LEU A 232 1.92 -7.59 12.41
CA LEU A 232 2.40 -8.45 11.33
C LEU A 232 3.25 -7.68 10.31
N GLN A 233 2.85 -6.47 9.92
CA GLN A 233 3.65 -5.63 9.02
C GLN A 233 5.00 -5.27 9.63
N LYS A 234 5.02 -4.81 10.88
CA LYS A 234 6.26 -4.43 11.57
C LYS A 234 7.20 -5.62 11.77
N ASP A 235 6.67 -6.78 12.16
CA ASP A 235 7.43 -8.02 12.30
C ASP A 235 8.05 -8.45 10.96
N LYS A 236 7.30 -8.34 9.85
CA LYS A 236 7.80 -8.65 8.50
C LYS A 236 8.84 -7.64 8.01
N GLN A 237 8.67 -6.35 8.30
CA GLN A 237 9.68 -5.33 8.01
C GLN A 237 10.98 -5.59 8.78
N ILE A 238 10.89 -5.87 10.08
CA ILE A 238 12.05 -6.24 10.92
C ILE A 238 12.76 -7.48 10.35
N TYR A 239 11.99 -8.52 9.97
CA TYR A 239 12.55 -9.72 9.35
C TYR A 239 13.31 -9.42 8.04
N LYS A 240 12.73 -8.58 7.17
CA LYS A 240 13.37 -8.14 5.91
C LYS A 240 14.68 -7.40 6.19
N LEU A 241 14.68 -6.46 7.13
CA LEU A 241 15.88 -5.71 7.52
C LEU A 241 16.96 -6.61 8.10
N ASN A 242 16.60 -7.56 8.97
CA ASN A 242 17.55 -8.55 9.51
C ASN A 242 18.14 -9.44 8.42
N SER A 243 17.35 -9.84 7.43
CA SER A 243 17.83 -10.62 6.28
C SER A 243 18.84 -9.83 5.45
N GLN A 244 18.62 -8.53 5.24
CA GLN A 244 19.58 -7.63 4.58
C GLN A 244 20.87 -7.48 5.38
N ILE A 245 20.78 -7.31 6.71
CA ILE A 245 21.96 -7.25 7.59
C ILE A 245 22.80 -8.53 7.44
N LEU A 246 22.16 -9.71 7.45
CA LEU A 246 22.86 -10.98 7.30
C LEU A 246 23.62 -11.07 5.96
N LEU A 247 23.00 -10.63 4.87
CA LEU A 247 23.64 -10.60 3.56
C LEU A 247 24.84 -9.64 3.52
N LEU A 248 24.72 -8.44 4.11
CA LEU A 248 25.83 -7.49 4.21
C LEU A 248 26.98 -8.05 5.05
N GLN A 249 26.67 -8.72 6.16
CA GLN A 249 27.67 -9.37 7.01
C GLN A 249 28.46 -10.45 6.25
N GLN A 250 27.80 -11.23 5.39
CA GLN A 250 28.47 -12.25 4.56
C GLN A 250 29.41 -11.65 3.49
N GLN A 251 29.21 -10.38 3.11
CA GLN A 251 30.07 -9.68 2.16
C GLN A 251 31.35 -9.13 2.81
N ILE A 252 31.39 -8.99 4.13
CA ILE A 252 32.57 -8.51 4.86
C ILE A 252 33.60 -9.63 4.94
N LYS A 253 34.74 -9.42 4.26
CA LYS A 253 35.86 -10.37 4.27
C LYS A 253 37.18 -9.66 4.62
N PRO A 254 38.12 -10.34 5.30
CA PRO A 254 39.42 -9.75 5.64
C PRO A 254 40.21 -9.23 4.43
N GLU A 255 40.02 -9.84 3.26
CA GLU A 255 40.68 -9.48 2.01
C GLU A 255 40.09 -8.25 1.29
N ASN A 256 38.90 -7.78 1.70
CA ASN A 256 38.30 -6.58 1.12
C ASN A 256 39.11 -5.33 1.49
N LYS A 257 39.01 -4.29 0.65
CA LYS A 257 39.55 -2.96 1.01
C LYS A 257 38.87 -2.46 2.29
N LYS A 258 39.66 -1.85 3.19
CA LYS A 258 39.17 -1.29 4.45
C LYS A 258 37.95 -0.38 4.23
N ASP A 259 38.03 0.55 3.29
CA ASP A 259 36.94 1.49 2.99
C ASP A 259 35.63 0.78 2.57
N HIS A 260 35.73 -0.37 1.91
CA HIS A 260 34.54 -1.15 1.54
C HIS A 260 33.91 -1.83 2.76
N ASN A 261 34.73 -2.43 3.64
CA ASN A 261 34.22 -3.01 4.89
C ASN A 261 33.64 -1.94 5.82
N ASP A 262 34.28 -0.77 5.93
CA ASP A 262 33.79 0.36 6.72
C ASP A 262 32.43 0.85 6.18
N TYR A 263 32.25 0.91 4.86
CA TYR A 263 30.97 1.22 4.23
C TYR A 263 29.87 0.18 4.56
N LEU A 264 30.17 -1.12 4.43
CA LEU A 264 29.20 -2.18 4.76
C LEU A 264 28.77 -2.12 6.24
N GLN A 265 29.71 -1.83 7.16
CA GLN A 265 29.41 -1.67 8.58
C GLN A 265 28.51 -0.45 8.85
N PHE A 266 28.75 0.66 8.15
CA PHE A 266 27.89 1.84 8.23
C PHE A 266 26.45 1.52 7.80
N GLU A 267 26.26 0.80 6.69
CA GLU A 267 24.93 0.39 6.22
C GLU A 267 24.23 -0.53 7.23
N ILE A 268 24.95 -1.51 7.80
CA ILE A 268 24.40 -2.38 8.86
C ILE A 268 23.91 -1.55 10.05
N GLN A 269 24.67 -0.55 10.49
CA GLN A 269 24.28 0.30 11.61
C GLN A 269 23.01 1.12 11.29
N ASN A 270 22.86 1.60 10.06
CA ASN A 270 21.63 2.29 9.64
C ASN A 270 20.41 1.35 9.68
N LEU A 271 20.55 0.11 9.21
CA LEU A 271 19.48 -0.88 9.26
C LEU A 271 19.10 -1.22 10.71
N LEU A 272 20.07 -1.36 11.62
CA LEU A 272 19.80 -1.56 13.05
C LEU A 272 19.04 -0.39 13.68
N ASN A 273 19.42 0.85 13.34
CA ASN A 273 18.71 2.03 13.81
C ASN A 273 17.25 2.05 13.32
N ASN A 274 16.99 1.60 12.09
CA ASN A 274 15.64 1.47 11.56
C ASN A 274 14.82 0.40 12.30
N ILE A 275 15.42 -0.75 12.63
CA ILE A 275 14.75 -1.79 13.44
C ILE A 275 14.35 -1.24 14.80
N ASN A 276 15.26 -0.54 15.50
CA ASN A 276 14.97 0.04 16.81
C ASN A 276 13.79 1.02 16.73
N LYS A 277 13.76 1.89 15.71
CA LYS A 277 12.64 2.81 15.48
C LYS A 277 11.32 2.07 15.26
N ILE A 278 11.31 0.98 14.50
CA ILE A 278 10.10 0.17 14.28
C ILE A 278 9.64 -0.49 15.59
N GLN A 279 10.56 -0.99 16.41
CA GLN A 279 10.22 -1.61 17.69
C GLN A 279 9.61 -0.61 18.70
N GLU A 280 10.07 0.64 18.67
CA GLU A 280 9.48 1.73 19.44
C GLU A 280 8.03 2.04 19.02
N GLU A 281 7.66 1.81 17.75
CA GLU A 281 6.29 2.02 17.25
C GLU A 281 5.31 0.88 17.62
N VAL A 282 5.82 -0.30 18.00
CA VAL A 282 5.02 -1.48 18.38
C VAL A 282 4.81 -1.58 19.90
N SER A 283 5.64 -0.89 20.69
CA SER A 283 5.66 -0.93 22.15
C SER A 283 4.64 0.02 22.77
#